data_AF-A0A9D2AYZ8-F1
#
_entry.id   AF-A0A9D2AYZ8-F1
#
_cell.length_a   1.000
_cell.length_b   1.000
_cell.length_c   1.000
_cell.angle_alpha   90.00
_cell.angle_beta   90.00
_cell.angle_gamma   90.00
#
_symmetry.space_group_name_H-M   'P 1'
#
loop_
_entity.id
_entity.type
_entity.pdbx_description
1 polymer ?
#
loop_
_entity_poly.entity_id
_entity_poly.type
_entity_poly.pdbx_seq_one_letter_code
_entity_poly.pdbx_strand_id
1 'polypeptide(L)'
;MKVTDIAFSIFTLFLLVGCSEKIDLIIEEQPSMFILAEGGNSAFDIALHPGDKIGINGEEYAILSGRTIGMYEVPVSEQYYIYYPSSIEVINNSWRYTLPRRQKYSKESVDKKANPLFGKANNEELKNEELTLKPIVGGLKVVIPKDEDFVSVSSISLRARSESDVLAGELIVDVESGEWSWGEEQIDTLEMDGDINISEGGEVIFAVPEMQFSGDIDVKMTSLKGEATASLELKGKTIKPGEVLSIELDEVKWVSISEYYGKANTVLVNPGNPSITVDCAPYYTTSLVYAYENIPHSDPSKIAKSAKMLWNDVGPDFMNGVSLSADGKSFTASLSGQSGNAVVAIYDSEDPEASEASILWSFHIWVTDINEHQLDVNVNGNRYTLLDRNIGAVSVSPGDWRSIGFLYQWGRKDPFVSTEEYAANKDVTIYNESGTFSRPSSSAGNDETGTIEWSIKNPMRFLRHSRTKSNVSNPPIYFAYDWLRYSDNALWGNPKGYESPDQSTLEKSIYDPCPEGYMIAPYDTWRGPSSGNDKSASVLVNADWHTSKGFVMNEGDGDPWWYPIGGWRGRSNGNLGNADAWGYYWYSTVENGNSSNGAFMSINNDNVVLNGKNSRANTCSVRCVKIQK
;
A
#
# COMPACT_ATOMS: atom_id res chain seq x y z
N MET A 1 11.66 39.36 43.83
CA MET A 1 13.06 39.47 44.28
C MET A 1 13.90 39.08 43.08
N LYS A 2 14.46 40.06 42.36
CA LYS A 2 15.30 39.84 41.18
C LYS A 2 16.65 39.32 41.66
N VAL A 3 17.01 38.09 41.29
CA VAL A 3 18.37 37.58 41.43
C VAL A 3 18.98 37.66 40.03
N THR A 4 19.81 38.68 39.83
CA THR A 4 20.71 38.79 38.68
C THR A 4 21.89 37.85 38.95
N ASP A 5 21.87 36.66 38.33
CA ASP A 5 23.01 35.74 38.35
C ASP A 5 23.93 36.07 37.17
N ILE A 6 24.95 36.88 37.46
CA ILE A 6 26.03 37.30 36.54
C ILE A 6 27.21 36.34 36.75
N ALA A 7 27.65 35.65 35.70
CA ALA A 7 28.87 34.86 35.73
C ALA A 7 30.02 35.68 35.12
N PHE A 8 31.14 35.83 35.84
CA PHE A 8 32.33 36.53 35.35
C PHE A 8 33.33 35.51 34.78
N SER A 9 33.66 35.62 33.49
CA SER A 9 34.80 34.92 32.86
C SER A 9 35.88 35.93 32.49
N ILE A 10 37.10 35.73 32.98
CA ILE A 10 38.24 36.64 32.81
C ILE A 10 39.12 36.13 31.66
N PHE A 11 39.19 36.87 30.54
CA PHE A 11 40.17 36.64 29.48
C PHE A 11 41.40 37.52 29.73
N THR A 12 42.61 36.93 29.81
CA THR A 12 43.86 37.68 29.99
C THR A 12 44.78 37.44 28.79
N LEU A 13 44.86 38.40 27.86
CA LEU A 13 45.82 38.37 26.76
C LEU A 13 47.07 39.17 27.17
N PHE A 14 48.20 38.50 27.38
CA PHE A 14 49.50 39.16 27.62
C PHE A 14 50.25 39.36 26.30
N LEU A 15 50.27 40.59 25.80
CA LEU A 15 51.27 41.06 24.84
C LEU A 15 52.25 41.99 25.55
N LEU A 16 53.42 41.46 25.88
CA LEU A 16 54.52 42.19 26.50
C LEU A 16 55.33 42.91 25.41
N VAL A 17 54.98 44.17 25.13
CA VAL A 17 55.91 45.14 24.54
C VAL A 17 55.77 46.45 25.32
N GLY A 18 56.90 46.98 25.77
CA GLY A 18 56.97 48.00 26.80
C GLY A 18 56.50 49.41 26.38
N CYS A 19 56.23 50.19 27.43
CA CYS A 19 55.97 51.64 27.52
C CYS A 19 54.52 52.12 27.37
N SER A 20 53.95 52.45 28.55
CA SER A 20 52.89 53.43 28.83
C SER A 20 51.66 53.48 27.91
N GLU A 21 50.75 52.53 28.06
CA GLU A 21 49.33 52.76 27.79
C GLU A 21 48.48 52.18 28.92
N LYS A 22 47.37 52.85 29.24
CA LYS A 22 46.36 52.31 30.16
C LYS A 22 45.93 50.94 29.66
N ILE A 23 46.05 49.92 30.49
CA ILE A 23 45.44 48.62 30.24
C ILE A 23 43.95 48.78 30.56
N ASP A 24 43.14 49.02 29.55
CA ASP A 24 41.69 48.92 29.67
C ASP A 24 41.34 47.43 29.79
N LEU A 25 40.95 47.02 31.00
CA LEU A 25 40.40 45.69 31.28
C LEU A 25 38.99 45.67 30.69
N ILE A 26 38.86 45.10 29.49
CA ILE A 26 37.54 44.81 28.90
C ILE A 26 37.02 43.55 29.58
N ILE A 27 36.07 43.72 30.51
CA ILE A 27 35.30 42.61 31.09
C ILE A 27 34.08 42.45 30.18
N GLU A 28 34.07 41.42 29.35
CA GLU A 28 32.87 41.04 28.60
C GLU A 28 31.95 40.20 29.49
N GLU A 29 30.78 40.74 29.81
CA GLU A 29 29.74 40.04 30.57
C GLU A 29 28.96 39.11 29.64
N GLN A 30 29.25 37.80 29.71
CA GLN A 30 28.47 36.77 29.03
C GLN A 30 27.21 36.44 29.86
N PRO A 31 26.01 36.36 29.24
CA PRO A 31 24.81 35.93 29.95
C PRO A 31 24.93 34.45 30.37
N SER A 32 24.26 34.06 31.45
CA SER A 32 24.27 32.68 31.94
C SER A 32 23.43 31.72 31.08
N MET A 33 22.38 32.25 30.45
CA MET A 33 21.48 31.51 29.56
C MET A 33 20.70 32.44 28.61
N PHE A 34 20.12 31.86 27.57
CA PHE A 34 19.11 32.50 26.72
C PHE A 34 18.07 31.47 26.25
N ILE A 35 16.91 31.94 25.79
CA ILE A 35 15.79 31.13 25.29
C ILE A 35 15.76 31.21 23.76
N LEU A 36 15.53 30.08 23.11
CA LEU A 36 15.33 30.02 21.67
C LEU A 36 13.86 30.25 21.31
N ALA A 37 13.65 31.22 20.44
CA ALA A 37 12.42 31.41 19.69
C ALA A 37 12.64 31.10 18.21
N GLU A 38 11.57 30.79 17.50
CA GLU A 38 11.61 30.46 16.09
C GLU A 38 10.87 31.55 15.32
N GLY A 39 11.51 32.10 14.29
CA GLY A 39 11.01 33.23 13.52
C GLY A 39 10.35 32.78 12.21
N GLY A 40 9.46 33.61 11.70
CA GLY A 40 8.78 33.39 10.41
C GLY A 40 7.38 32.81 10.55
N ASN A 41 6.88 32.22 9.46
CA ASN A 41 5.59 31.54 9.46
C ASN A 41 5.59 30.33 10.41
N SER A 42 4.46 30.01 11.04
CA SER A 42 4.33 28.84 11.93
C SER A 42 4.65 27.50 11.25
N ALA A 43 4.62 27.44 9.91
CA ALA A 43 5.04 26.27 9.14
C ALA A 43 6.51 25.87 9.34
N PHE A 44 7.35 26.78 9.85
CA PHE A 44 8.76 26.52 10.13
C PHE A 44 9.03 26.20 11.61
N ASP A 45 7.99 26.03 12.45
CA ASP A 45 8.18 25.62 13.84
C ASP A 45 8.69 24.18 13.90
N ILE A 46 9.96 23.99 14.28
CA ILE A 46 10.63 22.69 14.40
C ILE A 46 10.39 22.02 15.76
N ALA A 47 9.59 22.65 16.62
CA ALA A 47 9.18 22.15 17.93
C ALA A 47 10.37 21.62 18.75
N LEU A 48 11.40 22.45 18.97
CA LEU A 48 12.59 22.07 19.72
C LEU A 48 12.26 21.47 21.10
N HIS A 49 12.87 20.32 21.42
CA HIS A 49 12.66 19.59 22.67
C HIS A 49 13.91 19.57 23.55
N PRO A 50 13.78 19.40 24.88
CA PRO A 50 14.94 19.20 25.75
C PRO A 50 15.76 17.97 25.32
N GLY A 51 17.06 18.14 25.14
CA GLY A 51 17.98 17.14 24.61
C GLY A 51 18.24 17.23 23.10
N ASP A 52 17.44 17.98 22.33
CA ASP A 52 17.82 18.36 20.96
C ASP A 52 19.12 19.17 21.01
N LYS A 53 19.89 19.16 19.91
CA LYS A 53 21.16 19.88 19.80
C LYS A 53 21.08 21.04 18.83
N ILE A 54 21.79 22.12 19.15
CA ILE A 54 22.07 23.25 18.26
C ILE A 54 23.57 23.42 18.12
N GLY A 55 24.01 24.05 17.03
CA GLY A 55 25.39 24.47 16.86
C GLY A 55 25.57 25.91 17.36
N ILE A 56 26.67 26.18 18.05
CA ILE A 56 27.13 27.53 18.39
C ILE A 56 28.61 27.62 18.04
N ASN A 57 28.96 28.50 17.10
CA ASN A 57 30.35 28.76 16.68
C ASN A 57 31.16 27.49 16.32
N GLY A 58 30.51 26.45 15.77
CA GLY A 58 31.15 25.20 15.35
C GLY A 58 31.02 24.03 16.34
N GLU A 59 30.54 24.27 17.56
CA GLU A 59 30.40 23.26 18.61
C GLU A 59 28.92 22.97 18.93
N GLU A 60 28.61 21.75 19.40
CA GLU A 60 27.24 21.33 19.68
C GLU A 60 26.84 21.54 21.15
N TYR A 61 25.65 22.09 21.37
CA TYR A 61 25.10 22.31 22.71
C TYR A 61 23.65 21.81 22.81
N ALA A 62 23.32 21.21 23.96
CA ALA A 62 22.00 20.63 24.21
C ALA A 62 20.99 21.71 24.66
N ILE A 63 19.77 21.58 24.15
CA ILE A 63 18.63 22.39 24.57
C ILE A 63 18.11 21.86 25.91
N LEU A 64 17.92 22.76 26.87
CA LEU A 64 17.35 22.48 28.19
C LEU A 64 15.83 22.72 28.20
N SER A 65 15.20 22.46 29.35
CA SER A 65 13.77 22.73 29.55
C SER A 65 13.39 24.17 29.17
N GLY A 66 12.23 24.34 28.54
CA GLY A 66 11.74 25.66 28.12
C GLY A 66 12.53 26.29 26.97
N ARG A 67 13.15 25.48 26.09
CA ARG A 67 13.97 25.94 24.95
C ARG A 67 15.18 26.78 25.36
N THR A 68 15.74 26.50 26.55
CA THR A 68 16.84 27.26 27.13
C THR A 68 18.20 26.71 26.70
N ILE A 69 19.16 27.59 26.43
CA ILE A 69 20.57 27.25 26.25
C ILE A 69 21.38 27.79 27.43
N GLY A 70 22.15 26.93 28.09
CA GLY A 70 23.12 27.35 29.10
C GLY A 70 24.43 27.78 28.45
N MET A 71 24.95 28.95 28.84
CA MET A 71 26.17 29.52 28.26
C MET A 71 27.45 29.13 29.02
N TYR A 72 27.34 28.40 30.13
CA TYR A 72 28.48 28.04 30.98
C TYR A 72 29.57 27.22 30.26
N GLU A 73 29.20 26.40 29.28
CA GLU A 73 30.11 25.57 28.48
C GLU A 73 30.42 26.19 27.11
N VAL A 74 29.84 27.35 26.80
CA VAL A 74 30.02 28.06 25.53
C VAL A 74 31.18 29.05 25.70
N PRO A 75 32.28 28.94 24.91
CA PRO A 75 33.38 29.91 24.97
C PRO A 75 32.91 31.35 24.77
N VAL A 76 33.47 32.28 25.54
CA VAL A 76 33.21 33.72 25.38
C VAL A 76 33.66 34.15 23.98
N SER A 77 32.79 34.88 23.28
CA SER A 77 33.03 35.41 21.93
C SER A 77 32.35 36.77 21.79
N GLU A 78 32.92 37.65 20.97
CA GLU A 78 32.28 38.92 20.60
C GLU A 78 30.95 38.69 19.87
N GLN A 79 30.87 37.58 19.12
CA GLN A 79 29.73 37.19 18.32
C GLN A 79 29.45 35.69 18.45
N TYR A 80 28.17 35.35 18.59
CA TYR A 80 27.64 33.99 18.57
C TYR A 80 26.82 33.79 17.30
N TYR A 81 27.12 32.69 16.62
CA TYR A 81 26.38 32.19 15.47
C TYR A 81 25.72 30.87 15.86
N ILE A 82 24.39 30.90 15.94
CA ILE A 82 23.56 29.81 16.43
C ILE A 82 22.83 29.18 15.24
N TYR A 83 22.85 27.86 15.15
CA TYR A 83 22.21 27.15 14.04
C TYR A 83 21.55 25.82 14.39
N TYR A 84 20.60 25.47 13.53
CA TYR A 84 19.93 24.18 13.51
C TYR A 84 19.87 23.64 12.06
N PRO A 85 20.05 22.33 11.83
CA PRO A 85 20.48 21.32 12.80
C PRO A 85 21.94 21.52 13.23
N SER A 86 22.34 21.00 14.40
CA SER A 86 23.72 21.11 14.90
C SER A 86 24.76 20.45 14.01
N SER A 87 24.32 19.53 13.12
CA SER A 87 25.16 18.80 12.18
C SER A 87 25.62 19.61 10.95
N ILE A 88 25.30 20.90 10.87
CA ILE A 88 25.81 21.77 9.79
C ILE A 88 27.32 21.88 9.89
N GLU A 89 28.02 21.67 8.78
CA GLU A 89 29.48 21.77 8.72
C GLU A 89 29.89 23.24 8.62
N VAL A 90 30.83 23.67 9.49
CA VAL A 90 31.37 25.04 9.51
C VAL A 90 32.80 25.01 8.99
N ILE A 91 33.04 25.64 7.84
CA ILE A 91 34.35 25.69 7.19
C ILE A 91 34.64 27.14 6.78
N ASN A 92 35.76 27.70 7.22
CA ASN A 92 36.23 29.05 6.81
C ASN A 92 35.15 30.15 6.90
N ASN A 93 34.38 30.20 7.99
CA ASN A 93 33.29 31.18 8.19
C ASN A 93 32.09 31.01 7.24
N SER A 94 31.92 29.82 6.65
CA SER A 94 30.75 29.44 5.86
C SER A 94 30.13 28.14 6.40
N TRP A 95 28.82 28.04 6.28
CA TRP A 95 28.04 26.85 6.59
C TRP A 95 27.72 26.08 5.34
N ARG A 96 27.89 24.76 5.42
CA ARG A 96 27.55 23.85 4.34
C ARG A 96 26.41 22.96 4.83
N TYR A 97 25.28 23.02 4.12
CA TYR A 97 24.08 22.28 4.46
C TYR A 97 23.42 21.73 3.21
N THR A 98 23.15 20.42 3.17
CA THR A 98 22.43 19.78 2.08
C THR A 98 20.92 19.83 2.36
N LEU A 99 20.20 20.66 1.61
CA LEU A 99 18.75 20.64 1.57
C LEU A 99 18.30 19.32 0.90
N PRO A 100 17.63 18.40 1.62
CA PRO A 100 17.38 17.08 1.10
C PRO A 100 16.36 17.08 -0.06
N ARG A 101 16.69 16.32 -1.11
CA ARG A 101 15.75 15.99 -2.20
C ARG A 101 14.45 15.36 -1.68
N ARG A 102 14.58 14.42 -0.74
CA ARG A 102 13.45 13.67 -0.15
C ARG A 102 13.11 14.23 1.22
N GLN A 103 11.93 14.83 1.33
CA GLN A 103 11.39 15.43 2.53
C GLN A 103 10.26 14.56 3.08
N LYS A 104 9.97 14.68 4.38
CA LYS A 104 8.86 13.98 5.03
C LYS A 104 7.63 14.87 5.15
N TYR A 105 6.47 14.31 4.86
CA TYR A 105 5.21 15.01 5.09
C TYR A 105 4.96 15.22 6.59
N SER A 106 4.63 16.45 6.94
CA SER A 106 4.05 16.86 8.20
C SER A 106 2.87 17.79 7.94
N LYS A 107 1.81 17.66 8.74
CA LYS A 107 0.65 18.51 8.59
C LYS A 107 1.02 19.96 8.97
N GLU A 108 0.75 20.89 8.05
CA GLU A 108 0.92 22.35 8.24
C GLU A 108 2.36 22.83 8.49
N SER A 109 3.39 21.98 8.35
CA SER A 109 4.80 22.35 8.54
C SER A 109 5.72 21.75 7.48
N VAL A 110 6.88 22.38 7.28
CA VAL A 110 7.98 21.80 6.49
C VAL A 110 8.65 20.65 7.25
N ASP A 111 9.37 19.78 6.53
CA ASP A 111 10.19 18.74 7.18
C ASP A 111 11.26 19.39 8.06
N LYS A 112 11.29 19.01 9.35
CA LYS A 112 12.31 19.45 10.31
C LYS A 112 13.75 19.24 9.79
N LYS A 113 13.99 18.16 9.03
CA LYS A 113 15.30 17.89 8.43
C LYS A 113 15.65 18.79 7.26
N ALA A 114 14.66 19.43 6.63
CA ALA A 114 14.81 20.33 5.49
C ALA A 114 14.69 21.81 5.89
N ASN A 115 14.65 22.12 7.19
CA ASN A 115 14.42 23.45 7.73
C ASN A 115 15.64 23.96 8.53
N PRO A 116 16.71 24.40 7.85
CA PRO A 116 17.85 24.99 8.53
C PRO A 116 17.50 26.38 9.09
N LEU A 117 17.85 26.61 10.35
CA LEU A 117 17.60 27.88 11.05
C LEU A 117 18.92 28.55 11.44
N PHE A 118 18.93 29.89 11.42
CA PHE A 118 20.08 30.73 11.73
C PHE A 118 19.75 31.88 12.68
N GLY A 119 20.60 32.11 13.68
CA GLY A 119 20.62 33.31 14.49
C GLY A 119 22.03 33.85 14.71
N LYS A 120 22.14 35.17 14.83
CA LYS A 120 23.37 35.88 15.17
C LYS A 120 23.07 36.79 16.35
N ALA A 121 23.93 36.73 17.38
CA ALA A 121 23.78 37.57 18.56
C ALA A 121 25.15 37.91 19.18
N ASN A 122 25.27 39.05 19.83
CA ASN A 122 26.38 39.37 20.72
C ASN A 122 25.98 39.18 22.20
N ASN A 123 26.91 39.39 23.12
CA ASN A 123 26.67 39.27 24.56
C ASN A 123 25.51 40.16 25.06
N GLU A 124 25.38 41.41 24.57
CA GLU A 124 24.31 42.33 24.98
C GLU A 124 22.93 41.90 24.46
N GLU A 125 22.86 41.36 23.25
CA GLU A 125 21.61 40.87 22.66
C GLU A 125 21.09 39.64 23.41
N LEU A 126 22.00 38.73 23.80
CA LEU A 126 21.66 37.54 24.57
C LEU A 126 21.22 37.85 26.01
N LYS A 127 21.57 39.02 26.57
CA LYS A 127 21.06 39.49 27.88
C LYS A 127 19.55 39.76 27.88
N ASN A 128 18.92 39.90 26.71
CA ASN A 128 17.47 40.03 26.59
C ASN A 128 16.72 38.69 26.75
N GLU A 129 17.45 37.61 27.05
CA GLU A 129 16.95 36.27 27.36
C GLU A 129 16.19 35.55 26.24
N GLU A 130 16.01 36.15 25.05
CA GLU A 130 15.33 35.52 23.91
C GLU A 130 16.08 35.79 22.59
N LEU A 131 16.40 34.74 21.84
CA LEU A 131 16.99 34.80 20.50
C LEU A 131 16.08 34.09 19.49
N THR A 132 15.67 34.82 18.45
CA THR A 132 14.87 34.27 17.35
C THR A 132 15.77 33.71 16.24
N LEU A 133 15.71 32.41 16.00
CA LEU A 133 16.33 31.80 14.82
C LEU A 133 15.43 31.96 13.59
N LYS A 134 16.01 32.36 12.46
CA LYS A 134 15.31 32.58 11.20
C LYS A 134 15.56 31.43 10.23
N PRO A 135 14.54 30.93 9.51
CA PRO A 135 14.74 29.98 8.44
C PRO A 135 15.61 30.56 7.33
N ILE A 136 16.46 29.72 6.74
CA ILE A 136 17.24 30.08 5.54
C ILE A 136 16.46 29.73 4.26
N VAL A 137 15.48 28.83 4.38
CA VAL A 137 14.62 28.36 3.29
C VAL A 137 13.23 28.99 3.38
N GLY A 138 12.53 29.02 2.25
CA GLY A 138 11.10 29.31 2.20
C GLY A 138 10.26 28.05 2.00
N GLY A 139 8.94 28.22 2.06
CA GLY A 139 7.98 27.12 2.03
C GLY A 139 7.13 27.19 0.77
N LEU A 140 7.20 26.18 -0.08
CA LEU A 140 6.26 26.01 -1.19
C LEU A 140 5.09 25.16 -0.69
N LYS A 141 3.98 25.82 -0.36
CA LYS A 141 2.73 25.15 -0.01
C LYS A 141 1.97 24.79 -1.30
N VAL A 142 1.74 23.50 -1.49
CA VAL A 142 0.93 22.95 -2.57
C VAL A 142 -0.42 22.54 -2.00
N VAL A 143 -1.48 23.19 -2.48
CA VAL A 143 -2.87 22.86 -2.14
C VAL A 143 -3.40 21.89 -3.20
N ILE A 144 -3.77 20.71 -2.76
CA ILE A 144 -4.25 19.61 -3.59
C ILE A 144 -5.78 19.61 -3.51
N PRO A 145 -6.50 19.74 -4.63
CA PRO A 145 -7.96 19.71 -4.63
C PRO A 145 -8.47 18.34 -4.16
N LYS A 146 -9.69 18.33 -3.62
CA LYS A 146 -10.34 17.09 -3.22
C LYS A 146 -10.62 16.19 -4.42
N ASP A 147 -10.56 14.88 -4.19
CA ASP A 147 -10.95 13.86 -5.17
C ASP A 147 -11.82 12.80 -4.49
N GLU A 148 -12.83 12.28 -5.20
CA GLU A 148 -13.77 11.29 -4.64
C GLU A 148 -13.20 9.86 -4.64
N ASP A 149 -12.38 9.52 -5.63
CA ASP A 149 -11.84 8.17 -5.84
C ASP A 149 -10.41 8.02 -5.30
N PHE A 150 -9.65 9.12 -5.29
CA PHE A 150 -8.26 9.20 -4.88
C PHE A 150 -8.10 10.01 -3.59
N VAL A 151 -8.76 9.57 -2.52
CA VAL A 151 -8.83 10.31 -1.25
C VAL A 151 -7.52 10.36 -0.43
N SER A 152 -6.45 9.71 -0.89
CA SER A 152 -5.14 9.74 -0.23
C SER A 152 -3.98 9.66 -1.21
N VAL A 153 -2.95 10.48 -0.99
CA VAL A 153 -1.68 10.49 -1.71
C VAL A 153 -0.61 9.88 -0.79
N SER A 154 0.18 8.94 -1.28
CA SER A 154 1.30 8.29 -0.57
C SER A 154 2.66 8.96 -0.84
N SER A 155 2.79 9.61 -2.01
CA SER A 155 3.99 10.38 -2.34
C SER A 155 3.71 11.48 -3.36
N ILE A 156 4.49 12.55 -3.31
CA ILE A 156 4.48 13.65 -4.28
C ILE A 156 5.90 13.89 -4.78
N SER A 157 6.06 14.03 -6.09
CA SER A 157 7.31 14.44 -6.73
C SER A 157 7.10 15.73 -7.49
N LEU A 158 8.00 16.68 -7.29
CA LEU A 158 8.10 17.94 -8.00
C LEU A 158 9.30 17.89 -8.92
N ARG A 159 9.16 18.38 -10.15
CA ARG A 159 10.28 18.55 -11.09
C ARG A 159 10.20 19.90 -11.75
N ALA A 160 11.25 20.70 -11.63
CA ALA A 160 11.35 21.97 -12.32
C ALA A 160 11.47 21.75 -13.84
N ARG A 161 10.76 22.57 -14.64
CA ARG A 161 10.89 22.56 -16.10
C ARG A 161 12.12 23.32 -16.60
N SER A 162 12.62 24.25 -15.79
CA SER A 162 13.80 25.05 -16.11
C SER A 162 15.00 24.52 -15.36
N GLU A 163 16.12 24.29 -16.05
CA GLU A 163 17.37 23.83 -15.44
C GLU A 163 17.98 24.84 -14.46
N SER A 164 17.57 26.12 -14.52
CA SER A 164 17.99 27.14 -13.57
C SER A 164 17.18 27.14 -12.27
N ASP A 165 16.06 26.41 -12.22
CA ASP A 165 15.21 26.32 -11.03
C ASP A 165 15.66 25.13 -10.18
N VAL A 166 16.65 25.36 -9.32
CA VAL A 166 17.19 24.35 -8.40
C VAL A 166 16.35 24.33 -7.12
N LEU A 167 15.82 23.15 -6.77
CA LEU A 167 14.86 22.97 -5.67
C LEU A 167 15.49 22.40 -4.39
N ALA A 168 16.60 21.69 -4.51
CA ALA A 168 17.35 21.06 -3.42
C ALA A 168 18.83 20.94 -3.76
N GLY A 169 19.65 20.56 -2.78
CA GLY A 169 21.10 20.41 -2.96
C GLY A 169 21.92 21.11 -1.88
N GLU A 170 23.18 21.33 -2.16
CA GLU A 170 24.14 21.90 -1.22
C GLU A 170 24.02 23.43 -1.16
N LEU A 171 23.66 23.96 0.01
CA LEU A 171 23.64 25.37 0.33
C LEU A 171 24.94 25.75 1.06
N ILE A 172 25.61 26.80 0.57
CA ILE A 172 26.75 27.43 1.21
C ILE A 172 26.31 28.80 1.73
N VAL A 173 26.23 28.95 3.05
CA VAL A 173 25.75 30.17 3.71
C VAL A 173 26.92 30.90 4.36
N ASP A 174 27.09 32.18 4.07
CA ASP A 174 28.06 33.03 4.75
C ASP A 174 27.55 33.39 6.15
N VAL A 175 28.38 33.13 7.16
CA VAL A 175 27.97 33.20 8.57
C VAL A 175 27.84 34.66 9.05
N GLU A 176 28.52 35.60 8.41
CA GLU A 176 28.50 37.00 8.80
C GLU A 176 27.30 37.76 8.23
N SER A 177 27.03 37.56 6.95
CA SER A 177 25.98 38.23 6.16
C SER A 177 24.66 37.46 6.14
N GLY A 178 24.69 36.13 6.29
CA GLY A 178 23.54 35.25 6.10
C GLY A 178 23.15 35.05 4.63
N GLU A 179 23.93 35.60 3.68
CA GLU A 179 23.75 35.35 2.25
C GLU A 179 24.15 33.90 1.92
N TRP A 180 23.52 33.32 0.90
CA TRP A 180 23.81 31.94 0.51
C TRP A 180 24.05 31.80 -0.99
N SER A 181 24.76 30.73 -1.35
CA SER A 181 25.06 30.34 -2.73
C SER A 181 25.00 28.82 -2.87
N TRP A 182 24.89 28.33 -4.11
CA TRP A 182 24.92 26.90 -4.38
C TRP A 182 26.34 26.33 -4.27
N GLY A 183 26.43 25.14 -3.69
CA GLY A 183 27.59 24.28 -3.77
C GLY A 183 27.61 23.43 -5.05
N GLU A 184 28.28 22.27 -4.97
CA GLU A 184 28.45 21.40 -6.14
C GLU A 184 27.19 20.61 -6.48
N GLU A 185 26.41 20.20 -5.47
CA GLU A 185 25.18 19.43 -5.65
C GLU A 185 23.99 20.36 -5.86
N GLN A 186 23.34 20.27 -7.02
CA GLN A 186 22.14 21.02 -7.39
C GLN A 186 21.11 20.06 -7.97
N ILE A 187 19.89 20.09 -7.44
CA ILE A 187 18.83 19.13 -7.73
C ILE A 187 17.57 19.89 -8.17
N ASP A 188 17.04 19.55 -9.34
CA ASP A 188 15.84 20.14 -9.97
C ASP A 188 14.53 19.41 -9.58
N THR A 189 14.64 18.43 -8.67
CA THR A 189 13.52 17.60 -8.19
C THR A 189 13.39 17.60 -6.68
N LEU A 190 12.16 17.50 -6.19
CA LEU A 190 11.83 17.19 -4.80
C LEU A 190 10.90 15.99 -4.72
N GLU A 191 10.99 15.25 -3.62
CA GLU A 191 10.13 14.11 -3.30
C GLU A 191 9.61 14.26 -1.87
N MET A 192 8.35 13.92 -1.66
CA MET A 192 7.75 13.84 -0.34
C MET A 192 6.99 12.54 -0.19
N ASP A 193 7.30 11.80 0.86
CA ASP A 193 6.55 10.60 1.25
C ASP A 193 5.62 10.90 2.43
N GLY A 194 4.42 10.32 2.41
CA GLY A 194 3.51 10.35 3.56
C GLY A 194 2.08 9.95 3.20
N ASP A 195 1.29 9.61 4.22
CA ASP A 195 -0.14 9.34 4.08
C ASP A 195 -0.93 10.67 4.10
N ILE A 196 -0.97 11.38 2.96
CA ILE A 196 -1.62 12.68 2.81
C ILE A 196 -3.09 12.46 2.49
N ASN A 197 -3.99 12.82 3.42
CA ASN A 197 -5.43 12.77 3.20
C ASN A 197 -5.88 13.96 2.33
N ILE A 198 -6.55 13.67 1.22
CA ILE A 198 -7.11 14.68 0.30
C ILE A 198 -8.63 14.54 0.12
N SER A 199 -9.32 13.80 0.99
CA SER A 199 -10.78 13.62 0.89
C SER A 199 -11.57 14.94 0.95
N GLU A 200 -11.03 15.95 1.62
CA GLU A 200 -11.60 17.30 1.73
C GLU A 200 -10.64 18.36 1.15
N GLY A 201 -9.70 17.92 0.31
CA GLY A 201 -8.53 18.69 -0.10
C GLY A 201 -7.37 18.49 0.88
N GLY A 202 -6.15 18.65 0.39
CA GLY A 202 -4.94 18.47 1.18
C GLY A 202 -3.94 19.61 0.99
N GLU A 203 -3.04 19.75 1.94
CA GLU A 203 -1.95 20.71 1.87
C GLU A 203 -0.64 20.02 2.21
N VAL A 204 0.39 20.29 1.42
CA VAL A 204 1.77 19.89 1.71
C VAL A 204 2.68 21.10 1.61
N ILE A 205 3.76 21.13 2.38
CA ILE A 205 4.71 22.25 2.36
C ILE A 205 6.12 21.69 2.15
N PHE A 206 6.71 22.01 1.01
CA PHE A 206 8.11 21.70 0.71
C PHE A 206 9.00 22.85 1.17
N ALA A 207 10.12 22.53 1.83
CA ALA A 207 11.19 23.48 2.03
C ALA A 207 11.96 23.65 0.71
N VAL A 208 12.13 24.90 0.27
CA VAL A 208 12.83 25.28 -0.97
C VAL A 208 13.72 26.49 -0.72
N PRO A 209 14.84 26.64 -1.45
CA PRO A 209 15.71 27.80 -1.33
C PRO A 209 15.00 29.09 -1.73
N GLU A 210 15.57 30.23 -1.35
CA GLU A 210 15.10 31.54 -1.83
C GLU A 210 15.33 31.67 -3.35
N MET A 211 14.27 31.89 -4.11
CA MET A 211 14.41 32.03 -5.56
C MET A 211 13.23 32.75 -6.19
N GLN A 212 13.47 33.30 -7.37
CA GLN A 212 12.41 33.63 -8.32
C GLN A 212 12.36 32.54 -9.39
N PHE A 213 11.22 31.85 -9.51
CA PHE A 213 11.08 30.76 -10.48
C PHE A 213 11.15 31.29 -11.91
N SER A 214 11.94 30.62 -12.73
CA SER A 214 12.11 30.92 -14.16
C SER A 214 11.13 30.13 -15.04
N GLY A 215 10.64 28.99 -14.56
CA GLY A 215 9.61 28.17 -15.18
C GLY A 215 8.60 27.62 -14.17
N ASP A 216 7.76 26.72 -14.66
CA ASP A 216 6.75 26.01 -13.86
C ASP A 216 7.31 24.68 -13.37
N ILE A 217 6.61 24.06 -12.42
CA ILE A 217 6.98 22.77 -11.84
C ILE A 217 5.95 21.72 -12.25
N ASP A 218 6.42 20.59 -12.78
CA ASP A 218 5.62 19.41 -13.00
C ASP A 218 5.43 18.65 -11.68
N VAL A 219 4.19 18.21 -11.43
CA VAL A 219 3.82 17.49 -10.21
C VAL A 219 3.35 16.09 -10.58
N LYS A 220 3.96 15.08 -9.96
CA LYS A 220 3.51 13.69 -9.99
C LYS A 220 3.10 13.26 -8.58
N MET A 221 1.90 12.71 -8.45
CA MET A 221 1.38 12.19 -7.18
C MET A 221 1.11 10.70 -7.33
N THR A 222 1.38 9.94 -6.27
CA THR A 222 1.08 8.51 -6.20
C THR A 222 0.03 8.29 -5.13
N SER A 223 -0.95 7.46 -5.41
CA SER A 223 -1.95 6.98 -4.45
C SER A 223 -1.89 5.46 -4.37
N LEU A 224 -2.73 4.87 -3.51
CA LEU A 224 -2.90 3.42 -3.45
C LEU A 224 -3.49 2.80 -4.72
N LYS A 225 -4.23 3.58 -5.53
CA LYS A 225 -5.02 3.07 -6.67
C LYS A 225 -4.50 3.52 -8.02
N GLY A 226 -3.51 4.40 -8.06
CA GLY A 226 -3.03 5.01 -9.29
C GLY A 226 -2.20 6.26 -9.05
N GLU A 227 -2.01 7.03 -10.09
CA GLU A 227 -1.15 8.20 -10.11
C GLU A 227 -1.92 9.43 -10.58
N ALA A 228 -1.43 10.61 -10.24
CA ALA A 228 -1.89 11.87 -10.79
C ALA A 228 -0.75 12.70 -11.33
N THR A 229 -1.06 13.49 -12.36
CA THR A 229 -0.17 14.52 -12.90
C THR A 229 -0.84 15.88 -12.85
N ALA A 230 -0.07 16.92 -12.51
CA ALA A 230 -0.51 18.31 -12.50
C ALA A 230 0.68 19.25 -12.76
N SER A 231 0.45 20.55 -12.73
CA SER A 231 1.50 21.57 -12.88
C SER A 231 1.28 22.73 -11.90
N LEU A 232 2.38 23.30 -11.41
CA LEU A 232 2.39 24.50 -10.58
C LEU A 232 2.85 25.68 -11.42
N GLU A 233 1.94 26.61 -11.67
CA GLU A 233 2.22 27.86 -12.38
C GLU A 233 3.02 28.82 -11.48
N LEU A 234 4.35 28.75 -11.59
CA LEU A 234 5.29 29.40 -10.67
C LEU A 234 6.12 30.48 -11.33
N LYS A 235 6.18 30.52 -12.67
CA LYS A 235 7.02 31.46 -13.41
C LYS A 235 6.87 32.91 -12.93
N GLY A 236 7.98 33.52 -12.51
CA GLY A 236 8.06 34.90 -12.04
C GLY A 236 7.67 35.10 -10.57
N LYS A 237 7.15 34.08 -9.88
CA LYS A 237 6.88 34.14 -8.43
C LYS A 237 8.17 33.96 -7.64
N THR A 238 8.20 34.52 -6.44
CA THR A 238 9.37 34.50 -5.56
C THR A 238 9.02 33.83 -4.24
N ILE A 239 9.93 33.00 -3.76
CA ILE A 239 9.91 32.47 -2.40
C ILE A 239 11.05 33.10 -1.62
N LYS A 240 10.77 33.51 -0.37
CA LYS A 240 11.72 34.13 0.55
C LYS A 240 11.91 33.28 1.80
N PRO A 241 13.03 33.44 2.51
CA PRO A 241 13.29 32.73 3.75
C PRO A 241 12.20 33.00 4.81
N GLY A 242 11.68 31.95 5.42
CA GLY A 242 10.65 32.01 6.47
C GLY A 242 9.24 32.41 6.01
N GLU A 243 9.05 32.63 4.71
CA GLU A 243 7.74 32.88 4.10
C GLU A 243 7.20 31.62 3.41
N VAL A 244 5.86 31.53 3.28
CA VAL A 244 5.19 30.43 2.59
C VAL A 244 4.49 30.97 1.35
N LEU A 245 4.90 30.49 0.17
CA LEU A 245 4.18 30.71 -1.08
C LEU A 245 3.18 29.57 -1.27
N SER A 246 1.89 29.91 -1.24
CA SER A 246 0.79 28.95 -1.44
C SER A 246 0.32 28.96 -2.88
N ILE A 247 0.26 27.78 -3.51
CA ILE A 247 -0.22 27.56 -4.87
C ILE A 247 -1.20 26.40 -4.85
N GLU A 248 -2.35 26.57 -5.52
CA GLU A 248 -3.34 25.52 -5.73
C GLU A 248 -3.01 24.75 -7.01
N LEU A 249 -3.18 23.43 -6.97
CA LEU A 249 -3.06 22.60 -8.16
C LEU A 249 -4.35 22.68 -8.97
N ASP A 250 -4.24 23.24 -10.17
CA ASP A 250 -5.29 23.19 -11.17
C ASP A 250 -5.11 21.96 -12.07
N GLU A 251 -6.22 21.51 -12.68
CA GLU A 251 -6.24 20.43 -13.69
C GLU A 251 -5.54 19.11 -13.29
N VAL A 252 -5.69 18.68 -12.02
CA VAL A 252 -5.16 17.40 -11.56
C VAL A 252 -5.80 16.25 -12.35
N LYS A 253 -4.97 15.48 -13.07
CA LYS A 253 -5.41 14.33 -13.87
C LYS A 253 -5.05 13.04 -13.15
N TRP A 254 -6.04 12.45 -12.51
CA TRP A 254 -5.91 11.13 -11.90
C TRP A 254 -6.13 10.01 -12.91
N VAL A 255 -5.30 8.97 -12.81
CA VAL A 255 -5.41 7.76 -13.61
C VAL A 255 -5.18 6.57 -12.66
N SER A 256 -6.19 5.71 -12.54
CA SER A 256 -5.96 4.39 -11.93
C SER A 256 -5.11 3.57 -12.89
N ILE A 257 -4.17 2.79 -12.36
CA ILE A 257 -3.43 1.83 -13.17
C ILE A 257 -3.20 0.57 -12.36
N SER A 258 -3.55 -0.57 -12.95
CA SER A 258 -3.26 -1.88 -12.37
C SER A 258 -2.84 -2.84 -13.46
N GLU A 259 -1.65 -3.39 -13.30
CA GLU A 259 -1.04 -4.34 -14.23
C GLU A 259 -1.55 -5.76 -13.95
N TYR A 260 -1.76 -6.54 -15.01
CA TYR A 260 -2.18 -7.93 -14.91
C TYR A 260 -1.77 -8.72 -16.15
N TYR A 261 -1.97 -10.04 -16.10
CA TYR A 261 -1.54 -10.94 -17.17
C TYR A 261 -2.65 -11.90 -17.57
N GLY A 262 -2.79 -12.12 -18.88
CA GLY A 262 -3.84 -12.95 -19.45
C GLY A 262 -5.26 -12.39 -19.23
N LYS A 263 -6.28 -13.20 -19.54
CA LYS A 263 -7.70 -12.78 -19.53
C LYS A 263 -8.53 -13.31 -18.35
N ALA A 264 -7.96 -14.24 -17.58
CA ALA A 264 -8.57 -14.78 -16.38
C ALA A 264 -7.49 -15.43 -15.50
N ASN A 265 -7.78 -15.51 -14.20
CA ASN A 265 -6.88 -16.14 -13.25
C ASN A 265 -6.99 -17.67 -13.25
N THR A 266 -8.16 -18.21 -13.59
CA THR A 266 -8.35 -19.65 -13.78
C THR A 266 -8.55 -19.98 -15.26
N VAL A 267 -7.78 -20.95 -15.73
CA VAL A 267 -7.91 -21.54 -17.07
C VAL A 267 -8.58 -22.90 -16.93
N LEU A 268 -9.77 -23.01 -17.53
CA LEU A 268 -10.52 -24.26 -17.55
C LEU A 268 -10.04 -25.15 -18.69
N VAL A 269 -9.83 -26.43 -18.38
CA VAL A 269 -9.39 -27.44 -19.35
C VAL A 269 -10.25 -28.68 -19.20
N ASN A 270 -10.77 -29.23 -20.29
CA ASN A 270 -11.51 -30.49 -20.20
C ASN A 270 -10.52 -31.66 -19.94
N PRO A 271 -10.88 -32.66 -19.13
CA PRO A 271 -10.12 -33.90 -18.98
C PRO A 271 -9.85 -34.57 -20.34
N GLY A 272 -8.76 -35.33 -20.41
CA GLY A 272 -8.26 -35.97 -21.63
C GLY A 272 -7.40 -35.06 -22.51
N ASN A 273 -7.35 -33.75 -22.28
CA ASN A 273 -6.44 -32.86 -23.01
C ASN A 273 -4.99 -33.04 -22.52
N PRO A 274 -4.03 -33.36 -23.43
CA PRO A 274 -2.64 -33.61 -23.06
C PRO A 274 -1.81 -32.33 -22.90
N SER A 275 -2.34 -31.17 -23.29
CA SER A 275 -1.67 -29.87 -23.13
C SER A 275 -2.67 -28.72 -23.18
N ILE A 276 -2.23 -27.55 -22.69
CA ILE A 276 -2.96 -26.29 -22.78
C ILE A 276 -1.97 -25.15 -23.05
N THR A 277 -2.37 -24.19 -23.89
CA THR A 277 -1.66 -22.92 -24.08
C THR A 277 -2.45 -21.81 -23.39
N VAL A 278 -1.78 -21.04 -22.54
CA VAL A 278 -2.36 -19.99 -21.71
C VAL A 278 -1.81 -18.64 -22.13
N ASP A 279 -2.70 -17.67 -22.35
CA ASP A 279 -2.33 -16.27 -22.54
C ASP A 279 -1.75 -15.72 -21.24
N CYS A 280 -0.51 -15.22 -21.32
CA CYS A 280 0.16 -14.53 -20.23
C CYS A 280 0.76 -13.21 -20.73
N ALA A 281 0.17 -12.60 -21.77
CA ALA A 281 0.55 -11.27 -22.21
C ALA A 281 0.31 -10.25 -21.08
N PRO A 282 1.18 -9.23 -20.93
CA PRO A 282 0.97 -8.15 -19.97
C PRO A 282 -0.08 -7.15 -20.49
N TYR A 283 -1.00 -6.79 -19.60
CA TYR A 283 -2.02 -5.79 -19.80
C TYR A 283 -2.06 -4.84 -18.60
N TYR A 284 -2.80 -3.74 -18.74
CA TYR A 284 -3.20 -2.91 -17.62
C TYR A 284 -4.67 -2.49 -17.73
N THR A 285 -5.24 -2.10 -16.60
CA THR A 285 -6.59 -1.52 -16.49
C THR A 285 -6.51 -0.18 -15.79
N THR A 286 -7.38 0.72 -16.21
CA THR A 286 -7.63 2.05 -15.64
C THR A 286 -8.96 2.13 -14.89
N SER A 287 -9.69 1.02 -14.82
CA SER A 287 -10.94 0.92 -14.07
C SER A 287 -10.67 0.91 -12.56
N LEU A 288 -11.37 1.77 -11.82
CA LEU A 288 -11.36 1.83 -10.34
C LEU A 288 -11.92 0.57 -9.66
N VAL A 289 -12.68 -0.26 -10.39
CA VAL A 289 -13.14 -1.59 -9.95
C VAL A 289 -12.32 -2.74 -10.54
N TYR A 290 -11.16 -2.41 -11.11
CA TYR A 290 -10.21 -3.36 -11.66
C TYR A 290 -10.79 -4.26 -12.77
N ALA A 291 -11.75 -3.78 -13.56
CA ALA A 291 -12.33 -4.53 -14.66
C ALA A 291 -11.27 -4.89 -15.73
N TYR A 292 -11.44 -6.04 -16.38
CA TYR A 292 -10.61 -6.43 -17.53
C TYR A 292 -10.87 -5.51 -18.73
N GLU A 293 -9.98 -4.54 -18.98
CA GLU A 293 -10.04 -3.66 -20.17
C GLU A 293 -9.16 -4.18 -21.32
N ASN A 294 -8.22 -5.06 -21.02
CA ASN A 294 -7.28 -5.72 -21.94
C ASN A 294 -6.45 -4.73 -22.75
N ILE A 295 -6.04 -3.62 -22.11
CA ILE A 295 -5.16 -2.63 -22.70
C ILE A 295 -3.74 -3.21 -22.71
N PRO A 296 -3.12 -3.46 -23.88
CA PRO A 296 -1.81 -4.10 -23.93
C PRO A 296 -0.72 -3.23 -23.29
N HIS A 297 0.16 -3.84 -22.50
CA HIS A 297 1.32 -3.14 -21.94
C HIS A 297 2.45 -3.06 -22.97
N SER A 298 3.04 -1.86 -23.14
CA SER A 298 4.14 -1.64 -24.10
C SER A 298 5.53 -1.73 -23.51
N ASP A 299 5.67 -1.69 -22.17
CA ASP A 299 6.97 -1.82 -21.49
C ASP A 299 7.51 -3.26 -21.61
N PRO A 300 8.69 -3.46 -22.24
CA PRO A 300 9.33 -4.77 -22.34
C PRO A 300 9.70 -5.39 -20.98
N SER A 301 9.85 -4.59 -19.91
CA SER A 301 10.15 -5.09 -18.56
C SER A 301 9.04 -5.97 -17.99
N LYS A 302 7.81 -5.82 -18.51
CA LYS A 302 6.62 -6.59 -18.13
C LYS A 302 6.45 -7.86 -18.94
N ILE A 303 7.31 -8.15 -19.92
CA ILE A 303 7.23 -9.41 -20.65
C ILE A 303 7.83 -10.51 -19.78
N ALA A 304 7.09 -11.62 -19.61
CA ALA A 304 7.58 -12.77 -18.87
C ALA A 304 8.85 -13.34 -19.54
N LYS A 305 9.81 -13.79 -18.71
CA LYS A 305 11.05 -14.40 -19.17
C LYS A 305 11.12 -15.91 -18.93
N SER A 306 10.36 -16.41 -17.96
CA SER A 306 10.17 -17.84 -17.73
C SER A 306 8.80 -18.13 -17.12
N ALA A 307 8.42 -19.41 -17.11
CA ALA A 307 7.19 -19.90 -16.50
C ALA A 307 7.45 -21.26 -15.82
N LYS A 308 6.86 -21.48 -14.64
CA LYS A 308 7.09 -22.69 -13.83
C LYS A 308 5.85 -23.10 -13.05
N MET A 309 5.61 -24.41 -12.91
CA MET A 309 4.60 -24.93 -12.00
C MET A 309 5.05 -24.72 -10.55
N LEU A 310 4.21 -24.05 -9.76
CA LEU A 310 4.42 -23.90 -8.32
C LEU A 310 4.03 -25.17 -7.57
N TRP A 311 2.84 -25.69 -7.86
CA TRP A 311 2.33 -26.93 -7.29
C TRP A 311 1.15 -27.50 -8.08
N ASN A 312 0.83 -28.78 -7.87
CA ASN A 312 -0.40 -29.45 -8.27
C ASN A 312 -0.95 -30.35 -7.15
N ASP A 313 -2.20 -30.78 -7.25
CA ASP A 313 -2.88 -31.59 -6.23
C ASP A 313 -3.11 -33.06 -6.61
N VAL A 314 -2.50 -33.54 -7.69
CA VAL A 314 -2.69 -34.91 -8.21
C VAL A 314 -1.45 -35.78 -8.02
N GLY A 315 -0.28 -35.31 -8.45
CA GLY A 315 0.95 -36.07 -8.40
C GLY A 315 2.07 -35.50 -9.27
N PRO A 316 3.29 -36.06 -9.18
CA PRO A 316 4.44 -35.57 -9.95
C PRO A 316 4.20 -35.60 -11.47
N ASP A 317 3.46 -36.59 -11.96
CA ASP A 317 3.25 -36.79 -13.39
C ASP A 317 2.05 -36.00 -13.97
N PHE A 318 1.35 -35.20 -13.15
CA PHE A 318 0.15 -34.48 -13.58
C PHE A 318 0.47 -33.37 -14.59
N MET A 319 1.53 -32.62 -14.34
CA MET A 319 2.04 -31.57 -15.23
C MET A 319 3.54 -31.75 -15.44
N ASN A 320 3.91 -32.24 -16.62
CA ASN A 320 5.28 -32.71 -16.93
C ASN A 320 6.12 -31.70 -17.72
N GLY A 321 5.77 -30.42 -17.63
CA GLY A 321 6.54 -29.35 -18.23
C GLY A 321 5.71 -28.11 -18.50
N VAL A 322 6.34 -26.96 -18.27
CA VAL A 322 5.84 -25.64 -18.63
C VAL A 322 6.87 -25.01 -19.54
N SER A 323 6.44 -24.46 -20.68
CA SER A 323 7.33 -23.82 -21.65
C SER A 323 6.76 -22.49 -22.08
N LEU A 324 7.52 -21.42 -21.85
CA LEU A 324 7.17 -20.08 -22.29
C LEU A 324 7.41 -19.95 -23.81
N SER A 325 6.49 -19.26 -24.49
CA SER A 325 6.65 -18.90 -25.90
C SER A 325 7.78 -17.89 -26.09
N ALA A 326 8.34 -17.84 -27.31
CA ALA A 326 9.48 -16.99 -27.62
C ALA A 326 9.20 -15.47 -27.48
N ASP A 327 7.94 -15.04 -27.58
CA ASP A 327 7.55 -13.65 -27.37
C ASP A 327 7.15 -13.32 -25.91
N GLY A 328 7.20 -14.32 -25.01
CA GLY A 328 6.87 -14.19 -23.61
C GLY A 328 5.39 -13.93 -23.30
N LYS A 329 4.49 -14.06 -24.29
CA LYS A 329 3.07 -13.70 -24.16
C LYS A 329 2.13 -14.88 -23.95
N SER A 330 2.66 -16.10 -24.00
CA SER A 330 1.92 -17.30 -23.65
C SER A 330 2.86 -18.37 -23.08
N PHE A 331 2.32 -19.31 -22.30
CA PHE A 331 3.03 -20.53 -21.95
C PHE A 331 2.20 -21.76 -22.33
N THR A 332 2.87 -22.86 -22.63
CA THR A 332 2.24 -24.17 -22.83
C THR A 332 2.58 -25.08 -21.66
N ALA A 333 1.55 -25.69 -21.07
CA ALA A 333 1.70 -26.70 -20.02
C ALA A 333 1.32 -28.08 -20.58
N SER A 334 2.16 -29.09 -20.32
CA SER A 334 1.89 -30.49 -20.67
C SER A 334 1.18 -31.18 -19.52
N LEU A 335 0.04 -31.82 -19.80
CA LEU A 335 -0.88 -32.39 -18.81
C LEU A 335 -1.00 -33.91 -19.00
N SER A 336 -1.29 -34.64 -17.91
CA SER A 336 -1.59 -36.07 -17.96
C SER A 336 -2.98 -36.39 -18.55
N GLY A 337 -3.84 -35.38 -18.69
CA GLY A 337 -5.25 -35.53 -19.07
C GLY A 337 -6.17 -35.97 -17.92
N GLN A 338 -5.65 -36.22 -16.72
CA GLN A 338 -6.49 -36.50 -15.55
C GLN A 338 -7.19 -35.23 -15.05
N SER A 339 -8.33 -35.38 -14.38
CA SER A 339 -8.92 -34.25 -13.66
C SER A 339 -8.06 -33.88 -12.47
N GLY A 340 -7.84 -32.58 -12.26
CA GLY A 340 -6.96 -32.08 -11.22
C GLY A 340 -6.68 -30.59 -11.36
N ASN A 341 -5.79 -30.09 -10.52
CA ASN A 341 -5.45 -28.67 -10.45
C ASN A 341 -3.94 -28.45 -10.40
N ALA A 342 -3.49 -27.36 -11.03
CA ALA A 342 -2.13 -26.87 -10.87
C ALA A 342 -2.10 -25.34 -10.81
N VAL A 343 -1.07 -24.79 -10.16
CA VAL A 343 -0.76 -23.36 -10.21
C VAL A 343 0.56 -23.16 -10.94
N VAL A 344 0.54 -22.32 -11.98
CA VAL A 344 1.72 -21.96 -12.78
C VAL A 344 2.00 -20.47 -12.60
N ALA A 345 3.26 -20.11 -12.36
CA ALA A 345 3.71 -18.73 -12.27
C ALA A 345 4.56 -18.33 -13.47
N ILE A 346 4.52 -17.05 -13.82
CA ILE A 346 5.44 -16.40 -14.75
C ILE A 346 6.39 -15.47 -13.99
N TYR A 347 7.61 -15.32 -14.49
CA TYR A 347 8.70 -14.63 -13.79
C TYR A 347 9.35 -13.55 -14.66
N ASP A 348 9.94 -12.56 -14.01
CA ASP A 348 10.74 -11.48 -14.61
C ASP A 348 12.19 -11.88 -14.94
N SER A 349 12.57 -13.12 -14.59
CA SER A 349 13.89 -13.71 -14.77
C SER A 349 13.84 -14.93 -15.70
N GLU A 350 14.92 -15.17 -16.43
CA GLU A 350 15.09 -16.37 -17.26
C GLU A 350 15.20 -17.64 -16.41
N ASP A 351 15.84 -17.54 -15.24
CA ASP A 351 15.88 -18.60 -14.24
C ASP A 351 14.87 -18.30 -13.11
N PRO A 352 13.77 -19.07 -12.99
CA PRO A 352 12.76 -18.87 -11.95
C PRO A 352 13.26 -19.22 -10.54
N GLU A 353 14.42 -19.87 -10.41
CA GLU A 353 15.03 -20.22 -9.12
C GLU A 353 16.13 -19.25 -8.67
N ALA A 354 16.44 -18.22 -9.48
CA ALA A 354 17.40 -17.20 -9.09
C ALA A 354 16.91 -16.43 -7.86
N SER A 355 17.85 -15.97 -7.01
CA SER A 355 17.52 -15.31 -5.74
C SER A 355 16.71 -14.03 -5.88
N GLU A 356 16.88 -13.35 -7.00
CA GLU A 356 16.26 -12.10 -7.40
C GLU A 356 15.03 -12.29 -8.29
N ALA A 357 14.73 -13.53 -8.72
CA ALA A 357 13.58 -13.82 -9.55
C ALA A 357 12.29 -13.48 -8.81
N SER A 358 11.44 -12.68 -9.45
CA SER A 358 10.14 -12.28 -8.91
C SER A 358 9.02 -12.83 -9.78
N ILE A 359 7.99 -13.38 -9.12
CA ILE A 359 6.75 -13.78 -9.79
C ILE A 359 6.03 -12.52 -10.26
N LEU A 360 5.72 -12.46 -11.56
CA LEU A 360 4.91 -11.41 -12.17
C LEU A 360 3.41 -11.68 -11.99
N TRP A 361 3.00 -12.94 -12.16
CA TRP A 361 1.62 -13.39 -12.01
C TRP A 361 1.57 -14.91 -11.83
N SER A 362 0.42 -15.41 -11.38
CA SER A 362 0.15 -16.85 -11.32
C SER A 362 -1.25 -17.18 -11.80
N PHE A 363 -1.37 -18.34 -12.43
CA PHE A 363 -2.56 -18.86 -13.07
C PHE A 363 -2.93 -20.21 -12.46
N HIS A 364 -4.23 -20.42 -12.26
CA HIS A 364 -4.79 -21.69 -11.82
C HIS A 364 -5.26 -22.49 -13.04
N ILE A 365 -4.66 -23.64 -13.29
CA ILE A 365 -5.06 -24.58 -14.35
C ILE A 365 -6.00 -25.60 -13.72
N TRP A 366 -7.27 -25.57 -14.13
CA TRP A 366 -8.33 -26.39 -13.58
C TRP A 366 -8.82 -27.39 -14.63
N VAL A 367 -8.42 -28.66 -14.47
CA VAL A 367 -8.77 -29.73 -15.40
C VAL A 367 -10.03 -30.44 -14.89
N THR A 368 -11.19 -30.08 -15.46
CA THR A 368 -12.47 -30.64 -15.04
C THR A 368 -13.56 -30.44 -16.10
N ASP A 369 -14.56 -31.33 -16.12
CA ASP A 369 -15.77 -31.18 -16.93
C ASP A 369 -16.81 -30.36 -16.16
N ILE A 370 -17.11 -29.13 -16.56
CA ILE A 370 -18.12 -28.29 -15.90
C ILE A 370 -19.49 -28.41 -16.56
N ASN A 371 -20.53 -28.25 -15.77
CA ASN A 371 -21.88 -27.94 -16.25
C ASN A 371 -22.35 -26.58 -15.73
N GLU A 372 -23.29 -25.99 -16.47
CA GLU A 372 -23.91 -24.70 -16.15
C GLU A 372 -25.40 -24.87 -15.81
N HIS A 373 -25.90 -24.11 -14.82
CA HIS A 373 -27.33 -24.04 -14.52
C HIS A 373 -27.78 -22.61 -14.31
N GLN A 374 -28.85 -22.25 -15.01
CA GLN A 374 -29.47 -20.95 -14.91
C GLN A 374 -30.48 -20.95 -13.77
N LEU A 375 -30.28 -20.06 -12.79
CA LEU A 375 -31.28 -19.83 -11.76
C LEU A 375 -32.46 -19.03 -12.28
N ASP A 376 -33.57 -19.18 -11.60
CA ASP A 376 -34.71 -18.27 -11.69
C ASP A 376 -34.33 -16.84 -11.25
N VAL A 377 -35.23 -15.90 -11.55
CA VAL A 377 -35.07 -14.49 -11.17
C VAL A 377 -35.09 -14.36 -9.65
N ASN A 378 -34.09 -13.70 -9.10
CA ASN A 378 -34.04 -13.44 -7.66
C ASN A 378 -34.95 -12.27 -7.24
N VAL A 379 -35.04 -12.00 -5.95
CA VAL A 379 -35.84 -10.90 -5.37
C VAL A 379 -35.53 -9.50 -5.95
N ASN A 380 -34.32 -9.30 -6.48
CA ASN A 380 -33.88 -8.02 -7.04
C ASN A 380 -34.10 -7.92 -8.56
N GLY A 381 -34.68 -8.93 -9.19
CA GLY A 381 -34.84 -8.97 -10.65
C GLY A 381 -33.62 -9.49 -11.41
N ASN A 382 -32.57 -9.90 -10.71
CA ASN A 382 -31.32 -10.36 -11.31
C ASN A 382 -31.38 -11.85 -11.68
N ARG A 383 -30.58 -12.26 -12.68
CA ARG A 383 -30.48 -13.64 -13.18
C ARG A 383 -29.03 -14.07 -13.30
N TYR A 384 -28.70 -15.26 -12.80
CA TYR A 384 -27.33 -15.79 -12.81
C TYR A 384 -27.29 -17.22 -13.36
N THR A 385 -26.21 -17.55 -14.07
CA THR A 385 -25.90 -18.93 -14.48
C THR A 385 -24.69 -19.44 -13.69
N LEU A 386 -24.84 -20.49 -12.89
CA LEU A 386 -23.81 -21.01 -12.01
C LEU A 386 -23.02 -22.15 -12.63
N LEU A 387 -21.76 -22.28 -12.20
CA LEU A 387 -21.04 -23.54 -12.32
C LEU A 387 -21.56 -24.58 -11.31
N ASP A 388 -21.60 -25.84 -11.73
CA ASP A 388 -22.06 -26.98 -10.93
C ASP A 388 -21.19 -27.30 -9.71
N ARG A 389 -19.98 -26.76 -9.65
CA ARG A 389 -19.00 -27.00 -8.58
C ARG A 389 -18.23 -25.75 -8.18
N ASN A 390 -17.60 -25.82 -7.00
CA ASN A 390 -16.67 -24.79 -6.55
C ASN A 390 -15.43 -24.76 -7.45
N ILE A 391 -14.80 -23.61 -7.57
CA ILE A 391 -13.52 -23.52 -8.29
C ILE A 391 -12.47 -24.45 -7.66
N GLY A 392 -11.77 -25.21 -8.50
CA GLY A 392 -10.81 -26.24 -8.08
C GLY A 392 -11.43 -27.60 -7.74
N ALA A 393 -12.76 -27.72 -7.70
CA ALA A 393 -13.40 -29.02 -7.49
C ALA A 393 -13.37 -29.85 -8.77
N VAL A 394 -13.15 -31.16 -8.66
CA VAL A 394 -13.10 -32.08 -9.81
C VAL A 394 -14.15 -33.18 -9.75
N SER A 395 -15.08 -33.07 -8.80
CA SER A 395 -16.20 -33.99 -8.57
C SER A 395 -17.45 -33.21 -8.17
N VAL A 396 -18.62 -33.72 -8.53
CA VAL A 396 -19.94 -33.23 -8.06
C VAL A 396 -20.63 -34.24 -7.14
N SER A 397 -19.95 -35.35 -6.85
CA SER A 397 -20.50 -36.43 -6.05
C SER A 397 -20.63 -36.01 -4.57
N PRO A 398 -21.82 -36.12 -3.96
CA PRO A 398 -21.98 -35.91 -2.53
C PRO A 398 -21.04 -36.81 -1.71
N GLY A 399 -20.39 -36.21 -0.70
CA GLY A 399 -19.44 -36.92 0.17
C GLY A 399 -18.03 -37.15 -0.40
N ASP A 400 -17.74 -36.75 -1.65
CA ASP A 400 -16.39 -36.80 -2.22
C ASP A 400 -15.61 -35.54 -1.85
N TRP A 401 -14.42 -35.68 -1.25
CA TRP A 401 -13.55 -34.53 -0.90
C TRP A 401 -13.12 -33.72 -2.12
N ARG A 402 -13.05 -34.35 -3.29
CA ARG A 402 -12.74 -33.67 -4.55
C ARG A 402 -13.86 -32.73 -5.03
N SER A 403 -15.01 -32.72 -4.36
CA SER A 403 -16.09 -31.76 -4.61
C SER A 403 -15.92 -30.42 -3.91
N ILE A 404 -15.02 -30.34 -2.92
CA ILE A 404 -14.84 -29.15 -2.07
C ILE A 404 -14.25 -27.98 -2.84
N GLY A 405 -13.25 -28.26 -3.67
CA GLY A 405 -12.46 -27.26 -4.39
C GLY A 405 -11.50 -26.49 -3.48
N PHE A 406 -11.13 -25.28 -3.90
CA PHE A 406 -10.16 -24.44 -3.22
C PHE A 406 -10.78 -23.32 -2.40
N LEU A 407 -9.98 -22.80 -1.48
CA LEU A 407 -10.30 -21.71 -0.58
C LEU A 407 -9.49 -20.46 -0.96
N TYR A 408 -10.11 -19.28 -0.88
CA TYR A 408 -9.52 -18.01 -1.30
C TYR A 408 -9.61 -16.98 -0.18
N GLN A 409 -8.55 -16.20 0.02
CA GLN A 409 -8.65 -14.99 0.86
C GLN A 409 -9.41 -13.92 0.09
N TRP A 410 -10.28 -13.17 0.77
CA TRP A 410 -11.12 -12.19 0.09
C TRP A 410 -10.27 -11.13 -0.61
N GLY A 411 -10.54 -10.87 -1.89
CA GLY A 411 -9.79 -9.93 -2.72
C GLY A 411 -8.51 -10.49 -3.37
N ARG A 412 -8.16 -11.76 -3.14
CA ARG A 412 -7.04 -12.43 -3.81
C ARG A 412 -7.50 -13.41 -4.88
N LYS A 413 -6.69 -13.55 -5.92
CA LYS A 413 -6.86 -14.54 -6.99
C LYS A 413 -6.28 -15.93 -6.68
N ASP A 414 -5.39 -16.00 -5.68
CA ASP A 414 -4.55 -17.20 -5.47
C ASP A 414 -5.26 -18.27 -4.63
N PRO A 415 -5.26 -19.55 -5.07
CA PRO A 415 -5.94 -20.63 -4.37
C PRO A 415 -5.16 -21.21 -3.20
N PHE A 416 -5.89 -21.67 -2.17
CA PHE A 416 -5.40 -22.52 -1.11
C PHE A 416 -6.18 -23.84 -1.06
N VAL A 417 -5.45 -24.95 -0.97
CA VAL A 417 -6.07 -26.26 -0.77
C VAL A 417 -6.88 -26.32 0.53
N SER A 418 -8.00 -27.03 0.51
CA SER A 418 -8.79 -27.35 1.71
C SER A 418 -8.28 -28.65 2.34
N THR A 419 -9.09 -29.71 2.29
CA THR A 419 -8.86 -31.01 2.92
C THR A 419 -8.80 -32.14 1.88
N GLU A 420 -7.94 -33.13 2.11
CA GLU A 420 -7.86 -34.36 1.30
C GLU A 420 -8.78 -35.49 1.80
N GLU A 421 -9.58 -35.20 2.83
CA GLU A 421 -10.53 -36.15 3.40
C GLU A 421 -11.85 -35.45 3.72
N TYR A 422 -12.96 -36.05 3.26
CA TYR A 422 -14.28 -35.44 3.39
C TYR A 422 -14.69 -35.41 4.86
N ALA A 423 -15.15 -34.24 5.32
CA ALA A 423 -15.55 -34.03 6.70
C ALA A 423 -14.44 -34.26 7.75
N ALA A 424 -13.19 -33.97 7.40
CA ALA A 424 -12.05 -33.99 8.32
C ALA A 424 -11.15 -32.77 8.11
N ASN A 425 -10.45 -32.36 9.17
CA ASN A 425 -9.42 -31.31 9.08
C ASN A 425 -8.06 -31.94 8.76
N LYS A 426 -7.83 -32.24 7.48
CA LYS A 426 -6.60 -32.91 7.01
C LYS A 426 -6.04 -32.20 5.78
N ASP A 427 -4.93 -31.49 5.93
CA ASP A 427 -4.31 -30.73 4.84
C ASP A 427 -4.03 -31.62 3.62
N VAL A 428 -4.36 -31.11 2.43
CA VAL A 428 -4.10 -31.79 1.15
C VAL A 428 -2.60 -31.92 0.89
N THR A 429 -2.19 -33.12 0.49
CA THR A 429 -0.86 -33.38 -0.07
C THR A 429 -0.76 -32.74 -1.47
N ILE A 430 0.20 -31.84 -1.66
CA ILE A 430 0.49 -31.21 -2.95
C ILE A 430 1.86 -31.63 -3.47
N TYR A 431 2.09 -31.42 -4.76
CA TYR A 431 3.28 -31.87 -5.47
C TYR A 431 3.89 -30.75 -6.29
N ASN A 432 5.20 -30.80 -6.47
CA ASN A 432 5.92 -30.03 -7.48
C ASN A 432 6.84 -30.98 -8.29
N GLU A 433 7.73 -30.43 -9.12
CA GLU A 433 8.67 -31.21 -9.94
C GLU A 433 9.60 -32.12 -9.12
N SER A 434 9.79 -31.82 -7.83
CA SER A 434 10.62 -32.62 -6.91
C SER A 434 9.84 -33.69 -6.14
N GLY A 435 8.53 -33.83 -6.36
CA GLY A 435 7.65 -34.75 -5.65
C GLY A 435 6.74 -34.06 -4.65
N THR A 436 6.52 -34.65 -3.48
CA THR A 436 5.67 -34.05 -2.44
C THR A 436 6.24 -32.72 -1.98
N PHE A 437 5.39 -31.70 -1.96
CA PHE A 437 5.74 -30.34 -1.63
C PHE A 437 5.01 -29.86 -0.38
N SER A 438 5.73 -29.21 0.52
CA SER A 438 5.14 -28.60 1.71
C SER A 438 4.83 -27.13 1.44
N ARG A 439 3.60 -26.71 1.70
CA ARG A 439 3.21 -25.31 1.51
C ARG A 439 4.08 -24.39 2.39
N PRO A 440 4.52 -23.23 1.88
CA PRO A 440 5.17 -22.22 2.69
C PRO A 440 4.36 -21.83 3.93
N SER A 441 5.05 -21.54 5.03
CA SER A 441 4.42 -21.04 6.27
C SER A 441 3.72 -19.70 6.05
N SER A 442 2.73 -19.34 6.88
CA SER A 442 2.05 -18.05 6.76
C SER A 442 2.98 -16.85 7.06
N SER A 443 2.72 -15.69 6.45
CA SER A 443 3.34 -14.41 6.80
C SER A 443 2.36 -13.54 7.60
N ALA A 444 2.85 -12.71 8.53
CA ALA A 444 2.01 -11.63 9.07
C ALA A 444 1.73 -10.64 7.94
N GLY A 445 0.50 -10.12 7.84
CA GLY A 445 0.27 -8.88 7.08
C GLY A 445 0.92 -7.71 7.82
N ASN A 446 1.54 -6.78 7.09
CA ASN A 446 2.08 -5.53 7.62
C ASN A 446 2.22 -4.52 6.47
N ASP A 447 2.99 -3.46 6.68
CA ASP A 447 3.18 -2.40 5.67
C ASP A 447 3.91 -2.91 4.40
N GLU A 448 4.71 -3.97 4.52
CA GLU A 448 5.45 -4.58 3.41
C GLU A 448 4.67 -5.73 2.76
N THR A 449 4.14 -6.65 3.58
CA THR A 449 3.54 -7.92 3.11
C THR A 449 2.04 -7.84 2.88
N GLY A 450 1.36 -6.87 3.51
CA GLY A 450 -0.09 -6.68 3.45
C GLY A 450 -0.53 -5.92 2.20
N THR A 451 0.15 -6.11 1.07
CA THR A 451 -0.10 -5.37 -0.18
C THR A 451 -0.50 -6.32 -1.30
N ILE A 452 -1.24 -5.80 -2.29
CA ILE A 452 -1.63 -6.56 -3.48
C ILE A 452 -0.38 -7.03 -4.24
N GLU A 453 0.57 -6.12 -4.45
CA GLU A 453 1.86 -6.41 -5.10
C GLU A 453 2.60 -7.58 -4.42
N TRP A 454 2.73 -7.54 -3.09
CA TRP A 454 3.39 -8.61 -2.36
C TRP A 454 2.65 -9.94 -2.51
N SER A 455 1.31 -9.91 -2.46
CA SER A 455 0.47 -11.10 -2.61
C SER A 455 0.61 -11.76 -3.99
N ILE A 456 0.72 -10.96 -5.06
CA ILE A 456 0.95 -11.43 -6.44
C ILE A 456 2.31 -12.12 -6.56
N LYS A 457 3.35 -11.52 -5.96
CA LYS A 457 4.72 -12.08 -5.91
C LYS A 457 4.81 -13.33 -5.02
N ASN A 458 3.83 -13.57 -4.15
CA ASN A 458 3.83 -14.65 -3.16
C ASN A 458 2.51 -15.44 -3.15
N PRO A 459 2.09 -16.04 -4.28
CA PRO A 459 0.76 -16.61 -4.43
C PRO A 459 0.49 -17.77 -3.45
N MET A 460 1.51 -18.55 -3.10
CA MET A 460 1.38 -19.66 -2.14
C MET A 460 1.36 -19.24 -0.67
N ARG A 461 1.68 -17.97 -0.36
CA ARG A 461 1.79 -17.53 1.03
C ARG A 461 0.44 -17.13 1.58
N PHE A 462 0.05 -17.76 2.69
CA PHE A 462 -1.09 -17.29 3.46
C PHE A 462 -0.74 -15.98 4.19
N LEU A 463 -1.52 -14.93 3.96
CA LEU A 463 -1.35 -13.64 4.62
C LEU A 463 -2.25 -13.56 5.85
N ARG A 464 -1.67 -13.59 7.03
CA ARG A 464 -2.41 -13.38 8.28
C ARG A 464 -2.86 -11.93 8.39
N HIS A 465 -3.79 -11.67 9.31
CA HIS A 465 -4.26 -10.31 9.48
C HIS A 465 -3.14 -9.31 9.80
N SER A 466 -3.27 -8.10 9.26
CA SER A 466 -2.27 -7.06 9.28
C SER A 466 -2.21 -6.32 10.60
N ARG A 467 -3.38 -5.97 11.15
CA ARG A 467 -3.51 -5.11 12.33
C ARG A 467 -4.69 -5.53 13.20
N THR A 468 -4.72 -5.06 14.44
CA THR A 468 -5.80 -5.32 15.41
C THR A 468 -6.75 -4.13 15.62
N LYS A 469 -6.45 -2.98 15.01
CA LYS A 469 -7.25 -1.75 15.09
C LYS A 469 -7.56 -1.24 13.68
N SER A 470 -8.76 -0.67 13.51
CA SER A 470 -9.20 -0.03 12.28
C SER A 470 -8.92 1.47 12.32
N ASN A 471 -8.75 2.08 11.15
CA ASN A 471 -8.95 3.49 10.88
C ASN A 471 -10.03 3.61 9.81
N VAL A 472 -11.19 4.14 10.20
CA VAL A 472 -12.36 4.33 9.33
C VAL A 472 -12.74 5.80 9.19
N SER A 473 -11.93 6.70 9.77
CA SER A 473 -12.23 8.13 9.86
C SER A 473 -11.46 8.95 8.85
N ASN A 474 -10.19 8.59 8.61
CA ASN A 474 -9.30 9.35 7.72
C ASN A 474 -8.59 8.40 6.75
N PRO A 475 -8.63 8.69 5.44
CA PRO A 475 -7.78 8.03 4.47
C PRO A 475 -6.27 8.12 4.81
N PRO A 476 -5.48 7.12 4.42
CA PRO A 476 -5.91 5.85 3.85
C PRO A 476 -6.61 4.94 4.89
N ILE A 477 -7.78 4.42 4.51
CA ILE A 477 -8.64 3.60 5.37
C ILE A 477 -8.01 2.21 5.55
N TYR A 478 -8.14 1.63 6.73
CA TYR A 478 -7.72 0.26 7.00
C TYR A 478 -8.55 -0.39 8.09
N PHE A 479 -8.71 -1.71 8.05
CA PHE A 479 -9.56 -2.42 8.98
C PHE A 479 -8.81 -3.46 9.81
N ALA A 480 -9.19 -3.58 11.09
CA ALA A 480 -8.70 -4.62 11.98
C ALA A 480 -9.02 -6.01 11.42
N TYR A 481 -8.07 -6.94 11.57
CA TYR A 481 -8.21 -8.34 11.16
C TYR A 481 -8.28 -8.60 9.66
N ASP A 482 -8.04 -7.60 8.82
CA ASP A 482 -7.87 -7.78 7.38
C ASP A 482 -6.45 -8.22 7.04
N TRP A 483 -6.23 -8.94 5.94
CA TRP A 483 -4.88 -9.26 5.47
C TRP A 483 -4.25 -8.05 4.77
N LEU A 484 -5.09 -7.24 4.12
CA LEU A 484 -4.68 -6.06 3.37
C LEU A 484 -4.40 -4.90 4.33
N ARG A 485 -3.33 -4.15 4.05
CA ARG A 485 -2.85 -3.04 4.86
C ARG A 485 -3.76 -1.82 4.76
N TYR A 486 -4.23 -1.51 3.57
CA TYR A 486 -5.15 -0.41 3.28
C TYR A 486 -6.37 -0.98 2.58
N SER A 487 -7.56 -0.64 3.04
CA SER A 487 -8.79 -1.28 2.60
C SER A 487 -9.06 -1.00 1.14
N ASP A 488 -9.43 -2.04 0.40
CA ASP A 488 -10.03 -1.88 -0.91
C ASP A 488 -11.17 -2.87 -1.09
N ASN A 489 -12.37 -2.33 -1.27
CA ASN A 489 -13.58 -3.12 -1.44
C ASN A 489 -13.81 -3.48 -2.91
N ALA A 490 -13.02 -2.95 -3.84
CA ALA A 490 -13.21 -3.15 -5.27
C ALA A 490 -12.44 -4.35 -5.83
N LEU A 491 -11.64 -5.04 -5.01
CA LEU A 491 -10.73 -6.12 -5.46
C LEU A 491 -11.45 -7.24 -6.23
N TRP A 492 -12.71 -7.54 -5.93
CA TRP A 492 -13.52 -8.53 -6.67
C TRP A 492 -14.62 -7.91 -7.55
N GLY A 493 -14.48 -6.63 -7.89
CA GLY A 493 -15.31 -5.96 -8.89
C GLY A 493 -16.73 -5.58 -8.44
N ASN A 494 -17.06 -5.78 -7.16
CA ASN A 494 -18.37 -5.49 -6.60
C ASN A 494 -18.30 -4.73 -5.25
N PRO A 495 -17.74 -3.51 -5.23
CA PRO A 495 -17.48 -2.77 -3.99
C PRO A 495 -18.74 -2.33 -3.23
N LYS A 496 -19.88 -2.20 -3.91
CA LYS A 496 -21.16 -1.74 -3.34
C LYS A 496 -22.25 -2.82 -3.33
N GLY A 497 -21.90 -4.08 -3.63
CA GLY A 497 -22.88 -5.16 -3.75
C GLY A 497 -23.69 -5.47 -2.48
N TYR A 498 -23.23 -5.00 -1.32
CA TYR A 498 -23.98 -5.09 -0.06
C TYR A 498 -25.24 -4.19 -0.05
N GLU A 499 -25.31 -3.17 -0.91
CA GLU A 499 -26.46 -2.26 -1.06
C GLU A 499 -27.53 -2.83 -2.01
N SER A 500 -27.50 -4.14 -2.24
CA SER A 500 -28.20 -4.86 -3.32
C SER A 500 -27.48 -4.63 -4.66
N PRO A 501 -26.90 -5.67 -5.27
CA PRO A 501 -26.12 -5.49 -6.48
C PRO A 501 -27.04 -5.16 -7.65
N ASP A 502 -26.69 -4.11 -8.40
CA ASP A 502 -27.25 -3.87 -9.74
C ASP A 502 -26.43 -4.68 -10.74
N GLN A 503 -27.09 -5.66 -11.37
CA GLN A 503 -26.45 -6.58 -12.30
C GLN A 503 -25.73 -5.87 -13.46
N SER A 504 -26.20 -4.69 -13.89
CA SER A 504 -25.58 -3.91 -14.96
C SER A 504 -24.23 -3.32 -14.58
N THR A 505 -23.99 -3.10 -13.28
CA THR A 505 -22.76 -2.49 -12.73
C THR A 505 -21.71 -3.51 -12.31
N LEU A 506 -22.05 -4.80 -12.31
CA LEU A 506 -21.14 -5.87 -11.92
C LEU A 506 -20.07 -6.07 -13.00
N GLU A 507 -18.81 -6.04 -12.56
CA GLU A 507 -17.66 -6.31 -13.42
C GLU A 507 -16.81 -7.43 -12.84
N LYS A 508 -16.24 -8.26 -13.72
CA LYS A 508 -15.20 -9.21 -13.34
C LYS A 508 -13.91 -8.41 -13.15
N SER A 509 -13.35 -8.43 -11.94
CA SER A 509 -12.05 -7.80 -11.69
C SER A 509 -10.88 -8.71 -12.07
N ILE A 510 -9.70 -8.12 -12.28
CA ILE A 510 -8.44 -8.85 -12.50
C ILE A 510 -8.00 -9.71 -11.29
N TYR A 511 -8.56 -9.52 -10.09
CA TYR A 511 -8.28 -10.36 -8.92
C TYR A 511 -9.38 -11.39 -8.62
N ASP A 512 -10.44 -11.42 -9.43
CA ASP A 512 -11.48 -12.43 -9.38
C ASP A 512 -10.90 -13.79 -9.84
N PRO A 513 -10.94 -14.85 -9.01
CA PRO A 513 -10.31 -16.13 -9.31
C PRO A 513 -11.06 -16.94 -10.38
N CYS A 514 -12.31 -16.60 -10.73
CA CYS A 514 -13.13 -17.42 -11.62
C CYS A 514 -12.58 -17.46 -13.06
N PRO A 515 -12.97 -18.47 -13.85
CA PRO A 515 -12.60 -18.56 -15.26
C PRO A 515 -13.10 -17.38 -16.11
N GLU A 516 -12.59 -17.25 -17.33
CA GLU A 516 -13.08 -16.28 -18.31
C GLU A 516 -14.59 -16.46 -18.55
N GLY A 517 -15.33 -15.35 -18.59
CA GLY A 517 -16.80 -15.36 -18.70
C GLY A 517 -17.56 -15.59 -17.39
N TYR A 518 -16.85 -15.81 -16.27
CA TYR A 518 -17.45 -15.98 -14.95
C TYR A 518 -16.83 -15.05 -13.91
N MET A 519 -17.57 -14.74 -12.85
CA MET A 519 -17.08 -14.03 -11.67
C MET A 519 -17.63 -14.66 -10.39
N ILE A 520 -17.09 -14.26 -9.24
CA ILE A 520 -17.60 -14.71 -7.94
C ILE A 520 -19.08 -14.32 -7.80
N ALA A 521 -19.88 -15.26 -7.29
CA ALA A 521 -21.29 -15.06 -6.99
C ALA A 521 -21.56 -13.73 -6.22
N PRO A 522 -22.43 -12.85 -6.72
CA PRO A 522 -22.92 -11.70 -5.97
C PRO A 522 -23.77 -12.09 -4.75
N TYR A 523 -23.94 -11.16 -3.82
CA TYR A 523 -24.60 -11.38 -2.52
C TYR A 523 -26.07 -11.86 -2.59
N ASP A 524 -26.73 -11.60 -3.71
CA ASP A 524 -28.13 -11.95 -3.94
C ASP A 524 -28.32 -13.20 -4.81
N THR A 525 -27.23 -13.91 -5.16
CA THR A 525 -27.26 -15.08 -6.05
C THR A 525 -28.26 -16.15 -5.61
N TRP A 526 -28.29 -16.49 -4.31
CA TRP A 526 -29.12 -17.58 -3.77
C TRP A 526 -30.41 -17.10 -3.08
N ARG A 527 -30.83 -15.85 -3.33
CA ARG A 527 -32.07 -15.30 -2.75
C ARG A 527 -33.26 -15.64 -3.64
N GLY A 528 -34.28 -16.28 -3.08
CA GLY A 528 -35.50 -16.63 -3.83
C GLY A 528 -36.36 -15.43 -4.21
N PRO A 529 -37.35 -15.59 -5.11
CA PRO A 529 -38.22 -14.50 -5.60
C PRO A 529 -39.25 -13.99 -4.57
N SER A 530 -39.61 -14.81 -3.58
CA SER A 530 -40.64 -14.50 -2.56
C SER A 530 -40.07 -14.13 -1.18
N SER A 531 -38.75 -14.02 -1.06
CA SER A 531 -38.11 -13.66 0.21
C SER A 531 -38.30 -12.18 0.50
N GLY A 532 -38.94 -11.84 1.62
CA GLY A 532 -38.71 -10.54 2.26
C GLY A 532 -37.27 -10.44 2.79
N ASN A 533 -37.06 -9.72 3.90
CA ASN A 533 -35.74 -9.69 4.58
C ASN A 533 -35.25 -11.06 5.11
N ASP A 534 -36.08 -12.10 5.02
CA ASP A 534 -35.71 -13.46 5.37
C ASP A 534 -34.85 -14.10 4.27
N LYS A 535 -33.59 -14.25 4.63
CA LYS A 535 -32.47 -14.81 3.87
C LYS A 535 -32.58 -16.33 3.68
N SER A 536 -33.73 -16.82 3.24
CA SER A 536 -33.94 -18.25 3.00
C SER A 536 -33.29 -18.66 1.68
N ALA A 537 -32.36 -19.61 1.75
CA ALA A 537 -31.83 -20.31 0.58
C ALA A 537 -32.85 -21.35 0.09
N SER A 538 -34.02 -20.90 -0.37
CA SER A 538 -35.11 -21.80 -0.83
C SER A 538 -34.67 -22.73 -1.95
N VAL A 539 -33.62 -22.34 -2.68
CA VAL A 539 -33.00 -23.11 -3.76
C VAL A 539 -32.12 -24.26 -3.23
N LEU A 540 -31.71 -24.25 -1.96
CA LEU A 540 -30.83 -25.27 -1.36
C LEU A 540 -31.61 -26.18 -0.41
N VAL A 541 -31.50 -27.49 -0.63
CA VAL A 541 -32.12 -28.53 0.20
C VAL A 541 -31.06 -29.45 0.79
N ASN A 542 -31.32 -29.91 2.01
CA ASN A 542 -30.41 -30.81 2.72
C ASN A 542 -30.35 -32.16 2.00
N ALA A 543 -29.15 -32.58 1.58
CA ALA A 543 -28.94 -33.81 0.81
C ALA A 543 -28.82 -35.07 1.70
N ASP A 544 -29.49 -35.07 2.85
CA ASP A 544 -29.24 -35.95 4.00
C ASP A 544 -27.85 -35.72 4.63
N TRP A 545 -27.82 -34.82 5.62
CA TRP A 545 -26.61 -34.41 6.31
C TRP A 545 -25.85 -35.58 6.94
N HIS A 546 -26.55 -36.64 7.39
CA HIS A 546 -25.92 -37.76 8.07
C HIS A 546 -25.03 -38.60 7.15
N THR A 547 -25.29 -38.59 5.85
CA THR A 547 -24.52 -39.34 4.86
C THR A 547 -23.56 -38.45 4.07
N SER A 548 -24.01 -37.24 3.72
CA SER A 548 -23.31 -36.41 2.73
C SER A 548 -22.73 -35.11 3.29
N LYS A 549 -23.17 -34.67 4.50
CA LYS A 549 -22.77 -33.40 5.15
C LYS A 549 -22.65 -32.22 4.17
N GLY A 550 -23.76 -31.84 3.55
CA GLY A 550 -23.82 -30.72 2.60
C GLY A 550 -25.22 -30.56 2.01
N PHE A 551 -25.35 -29.69 1.02
CA PHE A 551 -26.64 -29.31 0.42
C PHE A 551 -26.61 -29.49 -1.11
N VAL A 552 -27.77 -29.75 -1.71
CA VAL A 552 -27.95 -29.76 -3.18
C VAL A 552 -28.93 -28.64 -3.58
N MET A 553 -28.81 -28.09 -4.79
CA MET A 553 -29.86 -27.21 -5.32
C MET A 553 -31.07 -28.02 -5.78
N ASN A 554 -32.27 -27.54 -5.43
CA ASN A 554 -33.56 -28.16 -5.73
C ASN A 554 -34.12 -27.79 -7.12
N GLU A 555 -33.42 -26.94 -7.87
CA GLU A 555 -33.84 -26.44 -9.19
C GLU A 555 -33.13 -27.14 -10.37
N GLY A 556 -32.25 -28.12 -10.10
CA GLY A 556 -31.50 -28.81 -11.15
C GLY A 556 -32.29 -29.89 -11.92
N ASP A 557 -32.03 -30.02 -13.23
CA ASP A 557 -32.56 -31.05 -14.14
C ASP A 557 -32.02 -32.47 -13.85
N GLY A 558 -32.08 -32.93 -12.59
CA GLY A 558 -31.66 -34.28 -12.18
C GLY A 558 -30.17 -34.45 -11.85
N ASP A 559 -29.32 -33.44 -12.11
CA ASP A 559 -27.90 -33.44 -11.73
C ASP A 559 -27.66 -32.85 -10.31
N PRO A 560 -26.71 -33.39 -9.52
CA PRO A 560 -26.44 -32.90 -8.17
C PRO A 560 -25.64 -31.59 -8.20
N TRP A 561 -26.34 -30.46 -8.06
CA TRP A 561 -25.77 -29.13 -7.83
C TRP A 561 -25.25 -29.02 -6.40
N TRP A 562 -24.08 -29.61 -6.15
CA TRP A 562 -23.60 -29.93 -4.82
C TRP A 562 -22.82 -28.80 -4.12
N TYR A 563 -23.12 -28.62 -2.84
CA TYR A 563 -22.51 -27.65 -1.92
C TYR A 563 -21.94 -28.40 -0.70
N PRO A 564 -20.66 -28.80 -0.74
CA PRO A 564 -20.01 -29.53 0.35
C PRO A 564 -19.60 -28.65 1.52
N ILE A 565 -19.44 -29.26 2.70
CA ILE A 565 -18.59 -28.66 3.74
C ILE A 565 -17.12 -28.74 3.31
N GLY A 566 -16.35 -27.71 3.68
CA GLY A 566 -14.95 -27.57 3.26
C GLY A 566 -14.11 -26.74 4.21
N GLY A 567 -14.69 -26.24 5.29
CA GLY A 567 -14.01 -25.45 6.29
C GLY A 567 -13.44 -24.16 5.75
N TRP A 568 -12.43 -23.68 6.46
CA TRP A 568 -11.72 -22.44 6.17
C TRP A 568 -10.29 -22.53 6.69
N ARG A 569 -9.45 -21.59 6.25
CA ARG A 569 -8.16 -21.33 6.90
C ARG A 569 -8.20 -20.05 7.71
N GLY A 570 -7.76 -20.14 8.96
CA GLY A 570 -7.93 -19.08 9.95
C GLY A 570 -6.95 -17.92 9.79
N ARG A 571 -7.45 -16.69 9.87
CA ARG A 571 -6.70 -15.42 9.75
C ARG A 571 -5.47 -15.25 10.63
N SER A 572 -5.34 -16.01 11.73
CA SER A 572 -4.27 -15.86 12.72
C SER A 572 -3.06 -16.78 12.49
N ASN A 573 -3.21 -17.86 11.72
CA ASN A 573 -2.18 -18.88 11.53
C ASN A 573 -2.20 -19.57 10.15
N GLY A 574 -3.27 -19.44 9.37
CA GLY A 574 -3.43 -20.12 8.08
C GLY A 574 -3.75 -21.63 8.19
N ASN A 575 -4.03 -22.12 9.39
CA ASN A 575 -4.39 -23.52 9.64
C ASN A 575 -5.81 -23.79 9.17
N LEU A 576 -6.02 -24.98 8.61
CA LEU A 576 -7.34 -25.49 8.28
C LEU A 576 -8.16 -25.72 9.56
N GLY A 577 -9.45 -25.38 9.52
CA GLY A 577 -10.40 -25.68 10.58
C GLY A 577 -11.81 -25.85 10.04
N ASN A 578 -12.68 -26.44 10.85
CA ASN A 578 -14.11 -26.63 10.59
C ASN A 578 -14.46 -27.38 9.30
N ALA A 579 -13.50 -28.05 8.64
CA ALA A 579 -13.77 -28.84 7.44
C ALA A 579 -14.64 -30.07 7.70
N ASP A 580 -14.84 -30.43 8.96
CA ASP A 580 -15.68 -31.50 9.48
C ASP A 580 -17.14 -31.10 9.75
N ALA A 581 -17.44 -29.80 9.76
CA ALA A 581 -18.74 -29.28 10.21
C ALA A 581 -19.32 -28.12 9.39
N TRP A 582 -18.49 -27.33 8.68
CA TRP A 582 -18.94 -26.10 8.02
C TRP A 582 -18.46 -25.98 6.58
N GLY A 583 -19.28 -25.38 5.72
CA GLY A 583 -18.88 -24.85 4.43
C GLY A 583 -19.08 -23.33 4.39
N TYR A 584 -18.12 -22.61 3.83
CA TYR A 584 -18.17 -21.15 3.71
C TYR A 584 -17.91 -20.76 2.25
N TYR A 585 -18.71 -19.85 1.71
CA TYR A 585 -18.76 -19.50 0.30
C TYR A 585 -18.75 -17.99 0.13
N TRP A 586 -17.62 -17.43 -0.29
CA TRP A 586 -17.50 -15.99 -0.47
C TRP A 586 -18.47 -15.46 -1.52
N TYR A 587 -18.97 -14.25 -1.25
CA TYR A 587 -19.55 -13.39 -2.29
C TYR A 587 -18.53 -12.37 -2.80
N SER A 588 -18.80 -11.78 -3.95
CA SER A 588 -17.95 -10.75 -4.58
C SER A 588 -17.90 -9.41 -3.83
N THR A 589 -18.68 -9.24 -2.76
CA THR A 589 -18.79 -7.98 -1.98
C THR A 589 -18.33 -8.13 -0.53
N VAL A 590 -17.97 -7.01 0.07
CA VAL A 590 -17.83 -6.83 1.52
C VAL A 590 -19.19 -6.82 2.21
N GLU A 591 -19.20 -6.91 3.55
CA GLU A 591 -20.40 -6.80 4.36
C GLU A 591 -21.04 -5.40 4.30
N ASN A 592 -20.20 -4.36 4.33
CA ASN A 592 -20.55 -2.95 4.16
C ASN A 592 -19.28 -2.14 3.85
N GLY A 593 -19.44 -0.88 3.43
CA GLY A 593 -18.33 -0.03 2.98
C GLY A 593 -17.19 0.18 3.98
N ASN A 594 -17.42 0.02 5.30
CA ASN A 594 -16.46 0.29 6.36
C ASN A 594 -16.09 -0.96 7.20
N SER A 595 -16.15 -2.16 6.62
CA SER A 595 -15.96 -3.43 7.33
C SER A 595 -14.69 -4.17 6.93
N SER A 596 -14.03 -4.81 7.91
CA SER A 596 -12.99 -5.84 7.65
C SER A 596 -13.56 -7.19 7.20
N ASN A 597 -14.88 -7.30 7.07
CA ASN A 597 -15.53 -8.56 6.75
C ASN A 597 -15.95 -8.63 5.29
N GLY A 598 -15.60 -9.74 4.63
CA GLY A 598 -16.29 -10.18 3.43
C GLY A 598 -17.67 -10.75 3.79
N ALA A 599 -18.62 -10.69 2.85
CA ALA A 599 -19.88 -11.40 2.99
C ALA A 599 -19.75 -12.84 2.44
N PHE A 600 -20.38 -13.83 3.07
CA PHE A 600 -20.44 -15.21 2.57
C PHE A 600 -21.77 -15.89 2.85
N MET A 601 -22.04 -16.95 2.09
CA MET A 601 -22.99 -18.00 2.48
C MET A 601 -22.29 -19.05 3.33
N SER A 602 -22.92 -19.51 4.41
CA SER A 602 -22.44 -20.67 5.17
C SER A 602 -23.47 -21.77 5.24
N ILE A 603 -22.97 -23.01 5.30
CA ILE A 603 -23.77 -24.22 5.47
C ILE A 603 -23.25 -25.01 6.67
N ASN A 604 -24.18 -25.58 7.43
CA ASN A 604 -23.91 -26.52 8.52
C ASN A 604 -25.08 -27.51 8.69
N ASN A 605 -25.02 -28.35 9.73
CA ASN A 605 -26.07 -29.34 10.04
C ASN A 605 -27.46 -28.73 10.25
N ASP A 606 -27.50 -27.49 10.74
CA ASP A 606 -28.72 -26.86 11.20
C ASP A 606 -29.41 -26.09 10.07
N ASN A 607 -28.65 -25.37 9.23
CA ASN A 607 -29.20 -24.53 8.16
C ASN A 607 -28.17 -24.05 7.14
N VAL A 608 -28.69 -23.38 6.11
CA VAL A 608 -27.96 -22.48 5.22
C VAL A 608 -28.21 -21.03 5.66
N VAL A 609 -27.14 -20.25 5.78
CA VAL A 609 -27.18 -18.83 6.16
C VAL A 609 -26.57 -18.00 5.05
N LEU A 610 -27.35 -17.12 4.42
CA LEU A 610 -26.89 -16.33 3.28
C LEU A 610 -26.21 -15.01 3.65
N ASN A 611 -26.18 -14.60 4.92
CA ASN A 611 -25.64 -13.32 5.39
C ASN A 611 -24.47 -13.46 6.37
N GLY A 612 -23.70 -14.53 6.20
CA GLY A 612 -22.47 -14.73 6.95
C GLY A 612 -21.47 -13.62 6.66
N LYS A 613 -20.64 -13.33 7.65
CA LYS A 613 -19.61 -12.30 7.58
C LYS A 613 -18.42 -12.69 8.44
N ASN A 614 -17.22 -12.52 7.92
CA ASN A 614 -16.00 -12.75 8.68
C ASN A 614 -14.83 -12.06 7.99
N SER A 615 -13.72 -11.97 8.71
CA SER A 615 -12.54 -11.25 8.30
C SER A 615 -12.06 -11.71 6.92
N ARG A 616 -11.73 -10.74 6.07
CA ARG A 616 -11.19 -10.92 4.72
C ARG A 616 -9.88 -11.74 4.68
N ALA A 617 -9.17 -11.81 5.79
CA ALA A 617 -7.96 -12.63 5.93
C ALA A 617 -8.23 -14.14 6.04
N ASN A 618 -9.46 -14.56 6.35
CA ASN A 618 -9.80 -15.98 6.28
C ASN A 618 -9.98 -16.43 4.84
N THR A 619 -9.96 -17.75 4.63
CA THR A 619 -10.27 -18.32 3.32
C THR A 619 -11.64 -18.98 3.29
N CYS A 620 -12.35 -18.89 2.18
CA CYS A 620 -13.61 -19.60 1.94
C CYS A 620 -13.65 -20.11 0.51
N SER A 621 -14.52 -21.08 0.24
CA SER A 621 -14.79 -21.57 -1.12
C SER A 621 -15.41 -20.46 -1.97
N VAL A 622 -15.30 -20.61 -3.29
CA VAL A 622 -15.90 -19.70 -4.27
C VAL A 622 -16.76 -20.50 -5.23
N ARG A 623 -17.98 -20.00 -5.47
CA ARG A 623 -18.86 -20.47 -6.54
C ARG A 623 -18.93 -19.38 -7.61
N CYS A 624 -18.65 -19.77 -8.85
CA CYS A 624 -18.60 -18.83 -9.97
C CYS A 624 -19.94 -18.76 -10.70
N VAL A 625 -20.27 -17.56 -11.18
CA VAL A 625 -21.49 -17.26 -11.93
C VAL A 625 -21.16 -16.49 -13.20
N LYS A 626 -21.96 -16.71 -14.24
CA LYS A 626 -22.01 -15.90 -15.44
C LYS A 626 -23.18 -14.93 -15.31
N ILE A 627 -22.88 -13.66 -15.54
CA ILE A 627 -23.86 -12.57 -15.51
C ILE A 627 -24.46 -12.42 -16.90
N GLN A 628 -25.79 -12.36 -16.96
CA GLN A 628 -26.51 -12.02 -18.19
C GLN A 628 -26.77 -10.51 -18.18
N LYS A 629 -25.96 -9.72 -18.91
CA LYS A 629 -26.16 -8.26 -19.04
C LYS A 629 -27.21 -7.93 -20.09
#